data_AF-T0RWB4-F1
#
_entry.id   AF-T0RWB4-F1
#
_cell.length_a   1.000
_cell.length_b   1.000
_cell.length_c   1.000
_cell.angle_alpha   90.00
_cell.angle_beta   90.00
_cell.angle_gamma   90.00
#
_symmetry.space_group_name_H-M   'P 1'
#
loop_
_entity.id
_entity.type
_entity.pdbx_description
1 polymer ?
#
loop_
_entity_poly.entity_id
_entity_poly.type
_entity_poly.pdbx_seq_one_letter_code
_entity_poly.pdbx_strand_id
1 'polypeptide(L)' 'MTDQLEKLVAETPQGNVRSPKPQIEDFTDYGEDGKKVVNVAGYQDSLTDWLEQEKEIINQPDYVKANTQTLRAVRKLFF' A
#
# COMPACT_ATOMS: atom_id res chain seq x y z
N MET A 1 -14.67 -10.22 26.33
CA MET A 1 -13.76 -9.06 26.17
C MET A 1 -13.16 -9.03 24.76
N THR A 2 -12.98 -10.19 24.12
CA THR A 2 -12.65 -10.37 22.70
C THR A 2 -13.73 -9.86 21.73
N ASP A 3 -15.02 -10.07 22.02
CA ASP A 3 -16.13 -9.63 21.15
C ASP A 3 -16.18 -8.11 20.93
N GLN A 4 -15.73 -7.33 21.92
CA GLN A 4 -15.70 -5.87 21.80
C GLN A 4 -14.55 -5.42 20.90
N LEU A 5 -13.41 -6.12 20.93
CA LEU A 5 -12.28 -5.84 20.06
C LEU A 5 -12.61 -6.16 18.60
N GLU A 6 -13.21 -7.31 18.32
CA GLU A 6 -13.59 -7.70 16.96
C GLU A 6 -14.65 -6.76 16.38
N LYS A 7 -15.60 -6.31 17.20
CA LYS A 7 -16.62 -5.34 16.80
C LYS A 7 -16.01 -3.96 16.51
N LEU A 8 -15.08 -3.50 17.35
CA LEU A 8 -14.32 -2.27 17.12
C LEU A 8 -13.46 -2.36 15.84
N VAL A 9 -12.85 -3.51 15.55
CA VAL A 9 -12.08 -3.74 14.31
C VAL A 9 -12.98 -3.73 13.07
N ALA A 10 -14.19 -4.29 13.17
CA ALA A 10 -15.17 -4.27 12.09
C ALA A 10 -15.80 -2.89 11.85
N GLU A 11 -15.95 -2.08 12.91
CA GLU A 11 -16.46 -0.70 12.85
C GLU A 11 -15.38 0.32 12.49
N THR A 12 -14.10 -0.05 12.61
CA THR A 12 -13.00 0.78 12.11
C THR A 12 -13.01 0.68 10.59
N PRO A 13 -13.10 1.82 9.85
CA PRO A 13 -12.91 1.79 8.41
C PRO A 13 -11.57 1.12 8.16
N GLN A 14 -11.58 -0.08 7.57
CA GLN A 14 -10.38 -0.70 7.04
C GLN A 14 -9.94 0.25 5.93
N GLY A 15 -9.07 1.22 6.27
CA GLY A 15 -8.51 2.14 5.29
C GLY A 15 -7.98 1.29 4.15
N ASN A 16 -8.24 1.70 2.89
CA ASN A 16 -7.95 0.91 1.70
C ASN A 16 -6.70 0.08 1.94
N VAL A 17 -6.86 -1.23 2.04
CA VAL A 17 -5.76 -2.15 2.29
C VAL A 17 -4.86 -2.03 1.07
N ARG A 18 -3.83 -1.19 1.19
CA ARG A 18 -2.86 -0.96 0.13
C ARG A 18 -2.13 -2.27 -0.07
N SER A 19 -2.10 -2.73 -1.31
CA SER A 19 -1.25 -3.87 -1.66
C SER A 19 0.20 -3.51 -1.28
N PRO A 20 0.94 -4.45 -0.67
CA PRO A 20 2.36 -4.21 -0.40
C PRO A 20 3.08 -3.95 -1.73
N LYS A 21 4.04 -3.03 -1.71
CA LYS A 21 4.86 -2.75 -2.89
C LYS A 21 5.65 -4.02 -3.25
N PRO A 22 5.61 -4.50 -4.51
CA PRO A 22 6.36 -5.67 -4.92
C PRO A 22 7.86 -5.47 -4.67
N GLN A 23 8.52 -6.48 -4.11
CA GLN A 23 9.96 -6.46 -3.86
C GLN A 23 10.67 -7.21 -4.98
N ILE A 24 11.80 -6.69 -5.46
CA ILE A 24 12.59 -7.33 -6.54
C ILE A 24 13.11 -8.72 -6.12
N GLU A 25 13.25 -8.95 -4.81
CA GLU A 25 13.69 -10.22 -4.23
C GLU A 25 12.69 -11.34 -4.50
N ASP A 26 11.38 -11.04 -4.55
CA ASP A 26 10.32 -12.01 -4.90
C ASP A 26 10.42 -12.50 -6.36
N PHE A 27 11.18 -11.78 -7.19
CA PHE A 27 11.40 -12.08 -8.60
C PHE A 27 12.85 -12.53 -8.87
N THR A 28 13.64 -12.72 -7.82
CA THR A 28 15.03 -13.14 -7.92
C THR A 28 15.14 -14.62 -7.58
N ASP A 29 15.63 -15.41 -8.53
CA ASP A 29 15.90 -16.83 -8.35
C ASP A 29 17.41 -17.12 -8.54
N TYR A 30 17.84 -18.32 -8.20
CA TYR A 30 19.22 -18.77 -8.46
C TYR A 30 19.18 -19.74 -9.64
N GLY A 31 19.73 -19.32 -10.78
CA GLY A 31 19.88 -20.19 -11.94
C GLY A 31 20.80 -21.37 -11.66
N GLU A 32 20.82 -22.37 -12.55
CA GLU A 32 21.59 -23.62 -12.40
C GLU A 32 23.10 -23.40 -12.13
N ASP A 33 23.66 -22.27 -12.55
CA ASP A 33 25.06 -21.87 -12.31
C ASP A 33 25.27 -21.17 -10.95
N GLY A 34 24.26 -21.12 -10.08
CA GLY A 34 24.29 -20.40 -8.80
C GLY A 34 24.24 -18.86 -8.94
N LYS A 35 24.05 -18.35 -10.16
CA LYS A 35 23.90 -16.91 -10.43
C LYS A 35 22.49 -16.44 -10.12
N LYS A 36 22.38 -15.28 -9.49
CA LYS A 36 21.10 -14.59 -9.32
C LYS A 36 20.54 -14.22 -10.69
N VAL A 37 19.36 -14.72 -11.00
CA VAL A 37 18.59 -14.37 -12.19
C VAL A 37 17.34 -13.64 -11.71
N VAL A 38 17.14 -12.43 -12.20
CA VAL A 38 15.96 -11.62 -11.87
C VAL A 38 14.98 -11.69 -13.02
N ASN A 39 13.73 -12.06 -12.74
CA ASN A 39 12.63 -11.91 -13.69
C ASN A 39 12.21 -10.44 -13.75
N VAL A 40 12.96 -9.65 -14.53
CA VAL A 40 12.74 -8.20 -14.68
C VAL A 40 11.37 -7.91 -15.29
N ALA A 41 10.91 -8.72 -16.24
CA ALA A 41 9.60 -8.53 -16.87
C ALA A 41 8.47 -8.71 -15.86
N GLY A 42 8.48 -9.80 -15.08
CA GLY A 42 7.48 -10.05 -14.05
C GLY A 42 7.48 -8.99 -12.93
N TYR A 43 8.67 -8.50 -12.55
CA TYR A 43 8.80 -7.40 -11.59
C TYR A 43 8.20 -6.10 -12.15
N GLN A 44 8.48 -5.78 -13.41
CA GLN A 44 7.98 -4.57 -14.06
C GLN A 44 6.46 -4.57 -14.20
N ASP A 45 5.85 -5.69 -14.59
CA ASP A 45 4.40 -5.81 -14.69
C ASP A 45 3.75 -5.64 -13.31
N SER A 46 4.23 -6.38 -12.30
CA SER A 46 3.70 -6.29 -10.92
C SER A 46 3.86 -4.88 -10.33
N LEU A 47 4.95 -4.19 -10.65
CA LEU A 47 5.19 -2.82 -10.20
C LEU A 47 4.27 -1.82 -10.91
N THR A 48 3.94 -2.07 -12.18
CA THR A 48 3.00 -1.23 -12.94
C THR A 48 1.59 -1.38 -12.38
N ASP A 49 1.12 -2.60 -12.15
CA ASP A 49 -0.19 -2.89 -11.55
C ASP A 49 -0.31 -2.23 -10.16
N TRP A 50 0.74 -2.33 -9.34
CA TRP A 50 0.79 -1.68 -8.03
C TRP A 50 0.71 -0.14 -8.13
N LEU A 51 1.41 0.46 -9.11
CA LEU A 51 1.35 1.91 -9.34
C LEU A 51 -0.03 2.37 -9.81
N GLU A 52 -0.72 1.58 -10.63
CA GLU A 52 -2.09 1.87 -11.05
C GLU A 52 -3.04 1.81 -9.86
N GLN A 53 -2.94 0.77 -9.03
CA GLN A 53 -3.72 0.65 -7.80
C GLN A 53 -3.46 1.83 -6.84
N GLU A 54 -2.19 2.21 -6.63
CA GLU A 54 -1.86 3.37 -5.80
C GLU A 54 -2.45 4.66 -6.39
N LYS A 55 -2.39 4.83 -7.71
CA LYS A 55 -2.98 5.97 -8.40
C LYS A 55 -4.50 6.04 -8.19
N GLU A 56 -5.20 4.91 -8.24
CA GLU A 56 -6.63 4.87 -7.95
C GLU A 56 -6.91 5.29 -6.51
N ILE A 57 -6.15 4.77 -5.55
CA ILE A 57 -6.32 5.08 -4.11
C ILE A 57 -6.08 6.56 -3.83
N ILE A 58 -5.00 7.16 -4.36
CA ILE A 58 -4.71 8.57 -4.09
C ILE A 58 -5.68 9.53 -4.77
N ASN A 59 -6.34 9.10 -5.85
CA ASN A 59 -7.36 9.89 -6.54
C ASN A 59 -8.74 9.75 -5.89
N GLN A 60 -8.93 8.84 -4.92
CA GLN A 60 -10.20 8.74 -4.22
C GLN A 60 -10.46 10.01 -3.39
N PRO A 61 -11.65 10.63 -3.53
CA PRO A 61 -12.00 11.86 -2.80
C PRO A 61 -11.86 11.72 -1.29
N ASP A 62 -12.21 10.56 -0.74
CA ASP A 62 -12.10 10.27 0.69
C ASP A 62 -10.65 10.22 1.17
N TYR A 63 -9.74 9.64 0.38
CA TYR A 63 -8.31 9.63 0.68
C TYR A 63 -7.74 11.06 0.67
N VAL A 64 -8.09 11.87 -0.32
CA VAL A 64 -7.68 13.27 -0.41
C VAL A 64 -8.22 14.07 0.77
N LYS A 65 -9.50 13.88 1.13
CA LYS A 65 -10.15 14.58 2.24
C LYS A 65 -9.51 14.21 3.58
N ALA A 66 -9.28 12.93 3.86
CA ALA A 66 -8.62 12.48 5.09
C ALA A 66 -7.21 13.07 5.24
N ASN A 67 -6.39 12.98 4.18
CA ASN A 67 -5.00 13.46 4.24
C ASN A 67 -4.88 14.99 4.25
N THR A 68 -5.76 15.72 3.53
CA THR A 68 -5.75 17.19 3.54
C THR A 68 -6.37 17.77 4.82
N GLN A 69 -7.40 17.14 5.40
CA GLN A 69 -7.95 17.55 6.69
C GLN A 69 -6.94 17.31 7.82
N THR A 70 -6.21 16.19 7.78
CA THR A 70 -5.11 15.89 8.71
C THR A 70 -4.02 16.95 8.61
N LEU A 71 -3.57 17.29 7.39
CA LEU A 71 -2.61 18.39 7.19
C LEU A 71 -3.12 19.74 7.70
N ARG A 72 -4.39 20.07 7.47
CA ARG A 72 -4.99 21.33 7.97
C ARG A 72 -5.08 21.36 9.50
N ALA A 73 -5.42 20.25 10.14
CA ALA A 73 -5.47 20.14 11.60
C ALA A 73 -4.07 20.28 12.20
N VAL A 74 -3.07 19.60 11.63
CA VAL A 74 -1.66 19.75 12.01
C VAL A 74 -1.23 21.21 11.86
N ARG A 75 -1.53 21.85 10.72
CA ARG A 75 -1.18 23.27 10.50
C ARG A 75 -1.78 24.20 11.57
N LYS A 76 -3.02 23.97 12.02
CA LYS A 76 -3.66 24.74 13.11
C LYS A 76 -3.05 24.51 14.51
N LEU A 77 -2.30 23.42 14.71
CA LEU A 77 -1.61 23.17 15.98
C LEU A 77 -0.30 23.94 16.08
N PHE A 78 0.27 24.36 14.95
CA PHE A 78 1.56 25.04 14.87
C PHE A 78 1.47 26.50 14.42
N PHE A 79 0.28 26.98 14.03
CA PHE A 79 -0.04 28.36 13.66
C PHE A 79 -1.40 28.76 14.21
#